data_AF-A0A1S6G6P9-F1
#
_entry.id   AF-A0A1S6G6P9-F1
#
_cell.length_a   1.000
_cell.length_b   1.000
_cell.length_c   1.000
_cell.angle_alpha   90.00
_cell.angle_beta   90.00
_cell.angle_gamma   90.00
#
_symmetry.space_group_name_H-M   'P 1'
#
loop_
_entity.id
_entity.type
_entity.pdbx_description
1 polymer ?
#
loop_
_entity_poly.entity_id
_entity_poly.type
_entity_poly.pdbx_seq_one_letter_code
_entity_poly.pdbx_strand_id
1 'polypeptide(L)'
;VLPELRSGFSFHLSLARNDTIYIIGGHSIETNTRPPNLYKIKIDLPIGSPHVNCCALSGGISVSSAIVSQVKENELVIVGGYHSDNQKRMVCNTVNLEDDKIEIVGREAPEWTPDIKHCKTWFGSDMGSGMILFG
;
A
#
# COMPACT_ATOMS: atom_id res chain seq x y z
N VAL A 1 -10.29 -19.62 -8.16
CA VAL A 1 -10.51 -18.94 -6.86
C VAL A 1 -9.14 -18.72 -6.25
N LEU A 2 -8.84 -17.53 -5.71
CA LEU A 2 -7.55 -17.23 -5.08
C LEU A 2 -7.66 -17.51 -3.58
N PRO A 3 -7.18 -18.67 -3.08
CA PRO A 3 -7.41 -19.09 -1.71
C PRO A 3 -6.74 -18.21 -0.65
N GLU A 4 -5.80 -17.35 -1.04
CA GLU A 4 -5.11 -16.37 -0.20
C GLU A 4 -6.00 -15.15 0.12
N LEU A 5 -6.94 -14.82 -0.77
CA LEU A 5 -7.83 -13.66 -0.68
C LEU A 5 -9.23 -14.09 -0.22
N ARG A 6 -9.33 -14.54 1.03
CA ARG A 6 -10.59 -15.11 1.57
C ARG A 6 -11.58 -14.07 2.09
N SER A 7 -11.09 -12.95 2.59
CA SER A 7 -11.91 -11.88 3.15
C SER A 7 -11.82 -10.63 2.28
N GLY A 8 -12.93 -9.88 2.23
CA GLY A 8 -12.97 -8.59 1.56
C GLY A 8 -12.24 -7.52 2.37
N PHE A 9 -11.52 -6.63 1.67
CA PHE A 9 -10.91 -5.45 2.25
C PHE A 9 -10.89 -4.30 1.23
N SER A 10 -10.91 -3.07 1.73
CA SER A 10 -10.96 -1.85 0.94
C SER A 10 -9.85 -0.89 1.34
N PHE A 11 -9.65 0.19 0.56
CA PHE A 11 -8.65 1.23 0.83
C PHE A 11 -7.21 0.71 0.98
N HIS A 12 -6.87 -0.38 0.27
CA HIS A 12 -5.51 -0.89 0.16
C HIS A 12 -4.73 -0.12 -0.89
N LEU A 13 -3.40 -0.20 -0.84
CA LEU A 13 -2.54 0.23 -1.93
C LEU A 13 -2.43 -0.88 -2.98
N SER A 14 -2.33 -0.50 -4.25
CA SER A 14 -2.09 -1.42 -5.37
C SER A 14 -0.94 -0.88 -6.22
N LEU A 15 0.14 -1.65 -6.34
CA LEU A 15 1.32 -1.31 -7.14
C LEU A 15 1.45 -2.30 -8.28
N ALA A 16 1.55 -1.82 -9.51
CA ALA A 16 1.77 -2.67 -10.67
C ALA A 16 3.21 -2.55 -11.17
N ARG A 17 3.84 -3.68 -11.45
CA ARG A 17 5.13 -3.76 -12.15
C ARG A 17 5.08 -4.95 -13.10
N ASN A 18 5.25 -4.68 -14.39
CA ASN A 18 5.19 -5.67 -15.45
C ASN A 18 3.88 -6.48 -15.41
N ASP A 19 3.97 -7.78 -15.15
CA ASP A 19 2.89 -8.75 -15.07
C ASP A 19 2.41 -9.01 -13.63
N THR A 20 2.89 -8.22 -12.67
CA THR A 20 2.71 -8.45 -11.24
C THR A 20 2.04 -7.24 -10.57
N ILE A 21 1.05 -7.52 -9.71
CA ILE A 21 0.36 -6.56 -8.86
C ILE A 21 0.70 -6.88 -7.39
N TYR A 22 1.11 -5.87 -6.64
CA TYR A 22 1.32 -5.95 -5.20
C TYR A 22 0.20 -5.21 -4.47
N ILE A 23 -0.48 -5.90 -3.57
CA ILE A 23 -1.52 -5.33 -2.71
C ILE A 23 -0.98 -5.18 -1.30
N ILE A 24 -1.10 -3.98 -0.73
CA ILE A 24 -0.54 -3.65 0.60
C ILE A 24 -1.63 -3.08 1.52
N GLY A 25 -1.74 -3.63 2.72
CA GLY A 25 -2.64 -3.17 3.78
C GLY A 25 -4.12 -3.32 3.40
N GLY A 26 -4.89 -2.28 3.72
CA GLY A 26 -6.35 -2.24 3.58
C GLY A 26 -7.08 -2.36 4.90
N HIS A 27 -8.39 -2.10 4.85
CA HIS A 27 -9.31 -2.23 5.97
C HIS A 27 -10.34 -3.32 5.67
N SER A 28 -10.46 -4.28 6.59
CA SER A 28 -11.50 -5.30 6.55
C SER A 28 -12.70 -4.80 7.35
N ILE A 29 -13.82 -4.53 6.66
CA ILE A 29 -15.06 -4.08 7.30
C ILE A 29 -15.67 -5.17 8.19
N GLU A 30 -15.53 -6.44 7.80
CA GLU A 30 -16.07 -7.60 8.53
C GLU A 30 -15.46 -7.74 9.92
N THR A 31 -14.14 -7.53 10.03
CA THR A 31 -13.41 -7.67 11.30
C THR A 31 -13.12 -6.33 11.98
N ASN A 32 -13.43 -5.23 11.30
CA ASN A 32 -12.97 -3.87 11.64
C ASN A 32 -11.47 -3.79 11.94
N THR A 33 -10.64 -4.49 11.16
CA THR A 33 -9.18 -4.49 11.34
C THR A 33 -8.45 -3.96 10.11
N ARG A 34 -7.19 -3.56 10.30
CA ARG A 34 -6.26 -3.22 9.22
C ARG A 34 -5.13 -4.26 9.21
N PRO A 35 -5.37 -5.47 8.69
CA PRO A 35 -4.33 -6.50 8.68
C PRO A 35 -3.12 -6.02 7.86
N PRO A 36 -1.88 -6.40 8.24
CA PRO A 36 -0.67 -6.03 7.52
C PRO A 36 -0.52 -6.88 6.24
N ASN A 37 -1.53 -6.84 5.38
CA ASN A 37 -1.58 -7.61 4.16
C ASN A 37 -0.44 -7.20 3.22
N LEU A 38 0.20 -8.20 2.63
CA LEU A 38 1.09 -8.04 1.50
C LEU A 38 0.87 -9.22 0.57
N TYR A 39 0.22 -8.98 -0.56
CA TYR A 39 -0.05 -10.00 -1.57
C TYR A 39 0.69 -9.67 -2.85
N LYS A 40 1.30 -10.68 -3.47
CA LYS A 40 1.83 -10.64 -4.83
C LYS A 40 0.89 -11.42 -5.73
N ILE A 41 0.33 -10.76 -6.73
CA ILE A 41 -0.55 -11.36 -7.73
C ILE A 41 0.18 -11.32 -9.07
N LYS A 42 0.53 -12.48 -9.60
CA LYS A 42 1.16 -12.63 -10.92
C LYS A 42 0.12 -13.04 -11.96
N ILE A 43 0.16 -12.40 -13.12
CA ILE A 43 -0.81 -12.59 -14.21
C ILE A 43 -0.08 -13.05 -15.47
N ASP A 44 -0.34 -14.27 -15.92
CA ASP A 44 0.18 -14.79 -17.19
C ASP A 44 -0.96 -14.84 -18.23
N LEU A 45 -0.66 -14.50 -19.48
CA LEU A 45 -1.63 -14.41 -20.58
C LEU A 45 -1.33 -15.42 -21.72
N PRO A 46 -1.47 -16.74 -21.50
CA PRO A 46 -1.31 -17.72 -22.57
C PRO A 46 -2.51 -17.70 -23.54
N ILE A 47 -2.36 -18.32 -24.71
CA ILE A 47 -3.47 -18.53 -25.64
C ILE A 47 -4.55 -19.38 -24.97
N GLY A 48 -5.78 -18.90 -24.94
CA GLY A 48 -6.94 -19.59 -24.35
C GLY A 48 -7.52 -18.85 -23.15
N SER A 49 -6.86 -18.91 -21.99
CA SER A 49 -7.35 -18.30 -20.75
C SER A 49 -6.23 -17.71 -19.90
N PRO A 50 -6.45 -16.56 -19.23
CA PRO A 50 -5.48 -15.98 -18.31
C PRO A 50 -5.23 -16.90 -17.11
N HIS A 51 -3.99 -16.91 -16.63
CA HIS A 51 -3.59 -17.59 -15.41
C HIS A 51 -3.24 -16.54 -14.36
N VAL A 52 -3.76 -16.69 -13.14
CA VAL A 52 -3.55 -15.76 -12.04
C VAL A 52 -3.08 -16.54 -10.82
N ASN A 53 -1.92 -16.17 -10.29
CA ASN A 53 -1.36 -16.76 -9.09
C ASN A 53 -1.26 -15.69 -7.99
N CYS A 54 -1.71 -15.98 -6.77
CA CYS A 54 -1.59 -15.09 -5.62
C CYS A 54 -0.69 -15.73 -4.56
N CYS A 55 0.21 -14.94 -3.98
CA CYS A 55 1.07 -15.37 -2.90
C CYS A 55 1.01 -14.33 -1.78
N ALA A 56 0.72 -14.77 -0.56
CA ALA A 56 0.89 -13.94 0.64
C ALA A 56 2.38 -13.86 0.99
N LEU A 57 2.88 -12.63 1.16
CA LEU A 57 4.26 -12.36 1.55
C LEU A 57 4.30 -11.87 3.00
N SER A 58 5.44 -12.05 3.67
CA SER A 58 5.70 -11.44 4.97
C SER A 58 6.19 -9.99 4.81
N GLY A 59 6.16 -9.22 5.91
CA GLY A 59 6.67 -7.83 5.90
C GLY A 59 5.70 -6.77 5.38
N GLY A 60 4.41 -7.09 5.30
CA GLY A 60 3.36 -6.10 5.06
C GLY A 60 3.20 -5.10 6.21
N ILE A 61 2.44 -4.04 5.96
CA ILE A 61 2.19 -2.97 6.94
C ILE A 61 0.70 -2.77 7.19
N SER A 62 0.35 -2.53 8.45
CA SER A 62 -1.02 -2.25 8.87
C SER A 62 -1.37 -0.78 8.57
N VAL A 63 -2.08 -0.56 7.47
CA VAL A 63 -2.49 0.76 7.01
C VAL A 63 -3.72 0.68 6.10
N SER A 64 -4.57 1.69 6.13
CA SER A 64 -5.60 1.93 5.10
C SER A 64 -5.53 3.37 4.57
N SER A 65 -5.99 3.59 3.35
CA SER A 65 -6.11 4.92 2.72
C SER A 65 -4.78 5.70 2.66
N ALA A 66 -3.65 4.97 2.60
CA ALA A 66 -2.36 5.59 2.39
C ALA A 66 -2.24 6.10 0.95
N ILE A 67 -1.28 6.99 0.75
CA ILE A 67 -0.91 7.52 -0.56
C ILE A 67 0.45 6.91 -0.91
N VAL A 68 0.61 6.49 -2.17
CA VAL A 68 1.88 6.02 -2.70
C VAL A 68 2.29 6.94 -3.85
N SER A 69 3.57 7.33 -3.88
CA SER A 69 4.15 8.13 -4.95
C SER A 69 5.48 7.53 -5.40
N GLN A 70 5.72 7.51 -6.72
CA GLN A 70 6.98 7.04 -7.28
C GLN A 70 8.03 8.13 -7.21
N VAL A 71 9.14 7.87 -6.51
CA VAL A 71 10.26 8.81 -6.36
C VAL A 71 11.42 8.49 -7.30
N LYS A 72 11.61 7.21 -7.64
CA LYS A 72 12.54 6.72 -8.67
C LYS A 72 11.94 5.50 -9.35
N GLU A 73 12.58 5.02 -10.41
CA GLU A 73 12.11 3.86 -11.20
C GLU A 73 11.72 2.65 -10.33
N ASN A 74 12.57 2.27 -9.37
CA ASN A 74 12.36 1.12 -8.48
C ASN A 74 12.04 1.50 -7.02
N GLU A 75 11.80 2.78 -6.75
CA GLU A 75 11.61 3.30 -5.40
C GLU A 75 10.30 4.09 -5.32
N LEU A 76 9.39 3.64 -4.47
CA LEU A 76 8.16 4.37 -4.14
C LEU A 76 8.15 4.75 -2.66
N VAL A 77 7.39 5.77 -2.31
CA VAL A 77 7.18 6.17 -0.92
C VAL A 77 5.71 6.04 -0.57
N ILE A 78 5.43 5.39 0.55
CA ILE A 78 4.11 5.33 1.17
C ILE A 78 4.07 6.38 2.27
N VAL A 79 3.06 7.25 2.21
CA VAL A 79 2.82 8.30 3.20
C VAL A 79 1.36 8.29 3.63
N GLY A 80 1.16 8.60 4.91
CA GLY A 80 -0.15 8.87 5.47
C GLY A 80 -1.05 7.65 5.61
N GLY A 81 -2.36 7.88 5.55
CA GLY A 81 -3.37 6.88 5.85
C GLY A 81 -3.64 6.71 7.34
N TYR A 82 -4.21 5.57 7.73
CA TYR A 82 -4.70 5.32 9.08
C TYR A 82 -4.20 3.98 9.60
N HIS A 83 -3.74 3.96 10.85
CA HIS A 83 -3.37 2.73 11.56
C HIS A 83 -4.57 2.12 12.30
N SER A 84 -5.47 2.97 12.81
CA SER A 84 -6.73 2.60 13.43
C SER A 84 -7.77 3.69 13.16
N ASP A 85 -9.02 3.48 13.59
CA ASP A 85 -10.11 4.43 13.32
C ASP A 85 -9.91 5.80 13.98
N ASN A 86 -9.06 5.86 15.02
CA ASN A 86 -8.76 7.08 15.76
C ASN A 86 -7.29 7.52 15.65
N GLN A 87 -6.48 6.84 14.83
CA GLN A 87 -5.05 7.12 14.73
C GLN A 87 -4.58 7.19 13.27
N LYS A 88 -4.22 8.41 12.84
CA LYS A 88 -3.50 8.63 11.57
C LYS A 88 -2.12 7.98 11.61
N ARG A 89 -1.64 7.53 10.46
CA ARG A 89 -0.30 6.95 10.31
C ARG A 89 0.73 8.05 10.01
N MET A 90 1.51 8.45 11.01
CA MET A 90 2.47 9.56 10.88
C MET A 90 3.84 9.17 10.32
N VAL A 91 4.14 7.87 10.23
CA VAL A 91 5.42 7.37 9.70
C VAL A 91 5.34 7.13 8.19
N CYS A 92 6.49 7.20 7.52
CA CYS A 92 6.61 6.93 6.09
C CYS A 92 7.35 5.62 5.85
N ASN A 93 7.12 5.01 4.70
CA ASN A 93 7.86 3.84 4.25
C ASN A 93 8.39 4.04 2.84
N THR A 94 9.54 3.47 2.56
CA THR A 94 10.00 3.27 1.18
C THR A 94 9.62 1.86 0.76
N VAL A 95 9.08 1.71 -0.45
CA VAL A 95 8.89 0.44 -1.13
C VAL A 95 9.97 0.33 -2.19
N ASN A 96 10.88 -0.62 -2.00
CA ASN A 96 11.84 -1.01 -3.01
C ASN A 96 11.22 -2.12 -3.85
N LEU A 97 11.08 -1.87 -5.13
CA LEU A 97 10.46 -2.78 -6.08
C LEU A 97 11.49 -3.21 -7.10
N GLU A 98 11.95 -4.45 -7.00
CA GLU A 98 12.81 -5.11 -7.97
C GLU A 98 11.96 -6.14 -8.74
N ASP A 99 12.48 -6.70 -9.83
CA ASP A 99 11.70 -7.43 -10.83
C ASP A 99 10.71 -8.46 -10.25
N ASP A 100 11.13 -9.24 -9.26
CA ASP A 100 10.26 -10.21 -8.59
C ASP A 100 10.15 -10.02 -7.07
N LYS A 101 10.79 -8.99 -6.51
CA LYS A 101 10.92 -8.76 -5.06
C LYS A 101 10.34 -7.40 -4.67
N ILE A 102 9.60 -7.40 -3.57
CA ILE A 102 9.14 -6.19 -2.89
C ILE A 102 9.73 -6.16 -1.48
N GLU A 103 10.20 -4.99 -1.06
CA GLU A 103 10.66 -4.77 0.30
C GLU A 103 10.12 -3.43 0.82
N ILE A 104 9.47 -3.46 1.99
CA ILE A 104 8.92 -2.28 2.65
C ILE A 104 9.80 -1.94 3.84
N VAL A 105 10.49 -0.80 3.78
CA VAL A 105 11.42 -0.35 4.82
C VAL A 105 10.93 0.95 5.45
N GLY A 106 11.34 1.19 6.70
CA GLY A 106 11.06 2.46 7.37
C GLY A 106 11.77 3.61 6.66
N ARG A 107 11.09 4.76 6.56
CA ARG A 107 11.65 6.01 6.04
C ARG A 107 11.45 7.10 7.09
N GLU A 108 12.42 8.01 7.19
CA GLU A 108 12.24 9.22 7.98
C GLU A 108 11.00 9.99 7.52
N ALA A 109 10.12 10.31 8.47
CA ALA A 109 8.93 11.09 8.18
C ALA A 109 9.30 12.58 8.05
N PRO A 110 8.58 13.35 7.24
CA PRO A 110 8.79 14.79 7.23
C PRO A 110 8.42 15.39 8.59
N GLU A 111 8.93 16.58 8.86
CA GLU A 111 8.50 17.37 10.01
C GLU A 111 7.05 17.84 9.81
N TRP A 112 6.10 17.07 10.35
CA TRP A 112 4.69 17.41 10.29
C TRP A 112 4.39 18.65 11.11
N THR A 113 3.65 19.59 10.52
CA THR A 113 3.19 20.79 11.21
C THR A 113 2.22 20.43 12.35
N PRO A 114 2.05 21.32 13.35
CA PRO A 114 1.06 21.11 14.40
C PRO A 114 -0.34 20.85 13.85
N ASP A 115 -0.77 21.53 12.80
CA ASP A 115 -2.11 21.34 12.23
C ASP A 115 -2.30 19.92 11.68
N ILE A 116 -1.31 19.37 10.97
CA ILE A 116 -1.34 17.99 10.48
C ILE A 116 -1.25 16.99 11.65
N LYS A 117 -0.45 17.28 12.68
CA LYS A 117 -0.33 16.43 13.88
C LYS A 117 -1.66 16.34 14.63
N HIS A 118 -2.36 17.46 14.81
CA HIS A 118 -3.57 17.54 15.65
C HIS A 118 -4.89 17.33 14.89
N CYS A 119 -4.93 17.44 13.56
CA CYS A 119 -6.15 17.16 12.82
C CYS A 119 -6.58 15.69 13.01
N LYS A 120 -7.89 15.42 13.02
CA LYS A 120 -8.38 14.04 13.17
C LYS A 120 -8.19 13.22 11.90
N THR A 121 -8.40 13.86 10.76
CA THR A 121 -8.43 13.23 9.43
C THR A 121 -7.50 13.96 8.48
N TRP A 122 -7.00 13.21 7.50
CA TRP A 122 -6.36 13.74 6.31
C TRP A 122 -6.78 12.93 5.09
N PHE A 123 -6.61 13.52 3.93
CA PHE A 123 -6.73 12.83 2.66
C PHE A 123 -5.77 13.48 1.67
N GLY A 124 -5.67 12.92 0.48
CA GLY A 124 -4.71 13.41 -0.48
C GLY A 124 -4.52 12.45 -1.64
N SER A 125 -3.59 12.82 -2.51
CA SER A 125 -3.21 11.99 -3.64
C SER A 125 -1.80 12.28 -4.10
N ASP A 126 -1.28 11.36 -4.89
CA ASP A 126 -0.03 11.52 -5.62
C ASP A 126 -0.22 12.57 -6.73
N MET A 127 0.70 13.53 -6.80
CA MET A 127 0.79 14.51 -7.90
C MET A 127 1.79 14.06 -8.99
N GLY A 128 2.44 12.92 -8.79
CA GLY A 128 3.53 12.41 -9.61
C GLY A 128 4.89 12.98 -9.20
N SER A 129 5.96 12.38 -9.71
CA SER A 129 7.35 12.82 -9.47
C SER A 129 7.72 12.94 -7.99
N GLY A 130 7.19 12.05 -7.14
CA GLY A 130 7.47 12.04 -5.70
C GLY A 130 6.74 13.11 -4.90
N MET A 131 5.81 13.87 -5.49
CA MET A 131 5.07 14.94 -4.82
C MET A 131 3.69 14.44 -4.37
N ILE A 132 3.28 14.82 -3.16
CA ILE A 132 1.98 14.44 -2.59
C ILE A 132 1.23 15.70 -2.15
N LEU A 133 -0.05 15.77 -2.51
CA LEU A 133 -0.97 16.79 -2.01
C LEU A 133 -1.74 16.24 -0.81
N PHE A 134 -1.73 16.97 0.31
CA PHE A 134 -2.54 16.69 1.49
C PHE A 134 -3.67 17.70 1.67
N GLY A 135 -4.79 17.23 2.22
CA GLY A 135 -5.94 18.02 2.69
C GLY A 135 -6.48 17.49 4.01
#